data_AF-A0A562J9G1-F1
#
_entry.id   AF-A0A562J9G1-F1
#
_cell.length_a   1.000
_cell.length_b   1.000
_cell.length_c   1.000
_cell.angle_alpha   90.00
_cell.angle_beta   90.00
_cell.angle_gamma   90.00
#
_symmetry.space_group_name_H-M   'P 1'
#
loop_
_entity.id
_entity.type
_entity.pdbx_description
1 polymer ?
#
loop_
_entity_poly.entity_id
_entity_poly.type
_entity_poly.pdbx_seq_one_letter_code
_entity_poly.pdbx_strand_id
1 'polypeptide(L)'
;MFEKTGIPSEEMIREKFPPIERINKGPVAVVECYKEIPCNPCETACRFSAITIGEDINNIPVLNEDNCTGCAICLSKCPGLAIMVVDGSKSDTTVQVKLPYEFLPLPSAGETVKGLDREGKIIADVKVLQVQNPKSFDRTPVVTIEADRSIMYKIRNIRTEAK
;
A
#
# COMPACT_ATOMS: atom_id res chain seq x y z
N MET A 1 -21.93 -3.46 -5.89
CA MET A 1 -20.94 -3.43 -6.99
C MET A 1 -19.69 -4.16 -6.59
N PHE A 2 -19.06 -3.78 -5.46
CA PHE A 2 -17.91 -4.47 -4.85
C PHE A 2 -18.07 -6.00 -4.75
N GLU A 3 -19.19 -6.51 -4.22
CA GLU A 3 -19.43 -7.97 -4.12
C GLU A 3 -19.40 -8.73 -5.45
N LYS A 4 -19.67 -8.05 -6.57
CA LYS A 4 -19.71 -8.66 -7.90
C LYS A 4 -18.40 -8.48 -8.66
N THR A 5 -17.71 -7.36 -8.47
CA THR A 5 -16.53 -6.98 -9.26
C THR A 5 -15.22 -7.05 -8.50
N GLY A 6 -15.25 -7.08 -7.17
CA GLY A 6 -14.06 -6.96 -6.31
C GLY A 6 -13.43 -5.56 -6.30
N ILE A 7 -14.02 -4.58 -6.99
CA ILE A 7 -13.48 -3.20 -7.10
C ILE A 7 -14.18 -2.30 -6.08
N PRO A 8 -13.48 -1.76 -5.06
CA PRO A 8 -14.08 -0.87 -4.07
C PRO A 8 -14.46 0.48 -4.69
N SER A 9 -15.50 1.12 -4.15
CA SER A 9 -15.88 2.48 -4.56
C SER A 9 -14.86 3.52 -4.06
N GLU A 10 -14.88 4.73 -4.63
CA GLU A 10 -14.03 5.83 -4.15
C GLU A 10 -14.25 6.15 -2.67
N GLU A 11 -15.50 6.05 -2.18
CA GLU A 11 -15.84 6.25 -0.77
C GLU A 11 -15.18 5.19 0.12
N MET A 12 -15.31 3.91 -0.25
CA MET A 12 -14.68 2.80 0.48
C MET A 12 -13.16 2.96 0.54
N ILE A 13 -12.54 3.40 -0.56
CA ILE A 13 -11.10 3.66 -0.62
C ILE A 13 -10.73 4.79 0.33
N ARG A 14 -11.44 5.92 0.26
CA ARG A 14 -11.14 7.10 1.09
C ARG A 14 -11.25 6.81 2.58
N GLU A 15 -12.20 5.97 2.99
CA GLU A 15 -12.37 5.55 4.38
C GLU A 15 -11.15 4.81 4.95
N LYS A 16 -10.37 4.13 4.09
CA LYS A 16 -9.16 3.39 4.52
C LYS A 16 -7.90 4.25 4.58
N PHE A 17 -7.93 5.46 4.04
CA PHE A 17 -6.76 6.33 4.05
C PHE A 17 -6.70 7.15 5.34
N PRO A 18 -5.49 7.29 5.93
CA PRO A 18 -5.26 8.25 7.01
C PRO A 18 -5.58 9.69 6.56
N PRO A 19 -5.87 10.60 7.50
CA PRO A 19 -6.06 12.01 7.20
C PRO A 19 -4.87 12.61 6.43
N ILE A 20 -5.13 13.60 5.57
CA ILE A 20 -4.08 14.19 4.73
C ILE A 20 -2.99 14.86 5.57
N GLU A 21 -3.37 15.45 6.71
CA GLU A 21 -2.48 16.04 7.69
C GLU A 21 -1.50 15.01 8.24
N ARG A 22 -1.96 13.76 8.43
CA ARG A 22 -1.10 12.66 8.88
C ARG A 22 -0.17 12.20 7.77
N ILE A 23 -0.67 12.04 6.54
CA ILE A 23 0.14 11.64 5.37
C ILE A 23 1.28 12.64 5.12
N ASN A 24 1.03 13.93 5.36
CA ASN A 24 2.02 14.98 5.19
C ASN A 24 3.08 15.04 6.31
N LYS A 25 2.87 14.38 7.46
CA LYS A 25 3.88 14.30 8.52
C LYS A 25 4.95 13.24 8.25
N GLY A 26 4.65 12.26 7.40
CA GLY A 26 5.58 11.17 7.09
C GLY A 26 4.87 9.90 6.66
N PRO A 27 5.63 8.83 6.39
CA PRO A 27 5.09 7.60 5.84
C PRO A 27 4.10 6.94 6.81
N VAL A 28 2.97 6.49 6.28
CA VAL A 28 1.88 5.86 7.04
C VAL A 28 1.26 4.73 6.22
N ALA A 29 0.88 3.64 6.88
CA ALA A 29 0.22 2.53 6.22
C ALA A 29 -1.21 2.89 5.78
N VAL A 30 -1.68 2.23 4.75
CA VAL A 30 -3.09 2.21 4.31
C VAL A 30 -3.50 0.75 4.24
N VAL A 31 -4.53 0.37 4.98
CA VAL A 31 -4.99 -1.03 5.10
C VAL A 31 -6.31 -1.19 4.34
N GLU A 32 -6.25 -1.67 3.10
CA GLU A 32 -7.44 -1.85 2.25
C GLU A 32 -8.12 -3.21 2.45
N CYS A 33 -8.40 -3.56 3.72
CA CYS A 33 -9.24 -4.71 4.06
C CYS A 33 -10.71 -4.28 4.14
N TYR A 34 -11.58 -4.94 3.37
CA TYR A 34 -13.01 -4.60 3.27
C TYR A 34 -13.94 -5.70 3.77
N LYS A 35 -13.38 -6.86 4.15
CA LYS A 35 -14.12 -8.07 4.51
C LYS A 35 -13.60 -8.64 5.81
N GLU A 36 -14.52 -9.21 6.56
CA GLU A 36 -14.22 -9.97 7.77
C GLU A 36 -13.67 -11.34 7.35
N ILE A 37 -12.37 -11.54 7.56
CA ILE A 37 -11.66 -12.79 7.27
C ILE A 37 -10.76 -13.12 8.46
N PRO A 38 -10.55 -14.40 8.79
CA PRO A 38 -9.74 -14.80 9.94
C PRO A 38 -8.23 -14.62 9.64
N CYS A 39 -7.71 -13.39 9.75
CA CYS A 39 -6.36 -13.03 9.32
C CYS A 39 -5.73 -11.95 10.22
N ASN A 40 -4.61 -12.26 10.87
CA ASN A 40 -3.85 -11.34 11.73
C ASN A 40 -2.32 -11.18 11.52
N PRO A 41 -1.69 -11.53 10.37
CA PRO A 41 -0.26 -11.29 10.15
C PRO A 41 0.17 -9.81 10.30
N CYS A 42 -0.69 -8.87 9.91
CA CYS A 42 -0.35 -7.44 9.97
C CYS A 42 -0.24 -6.90 11.40
N GLU A 43 -1.13 -7.32 12.30
CA GLU A 43 -1.07 -7.04 13.74
C GLU A 43 0.16 -7.70 14.35
N THR A 44 0.33 -9.02 14.12
CA THR A 44 1.45 -9.80 14.67
C THR A 44 2.83 -9.27 14.24
N ALA A 45 2.93 -8.78 13.00
CA ALA A 45 4.19 -8.25 12.47
C ALA A 45 4.52 -6.83 12.95
N CYS A 46 3.53 -6.08 13.47
CA CYS A 46 3.69 -4.68 13.81
C CYS A 46 4.31 -4.51 15.20
N ARG A 47 5.62 -4.22 15.26
CA ARG A 47 6.36 -3.97 16.52
C ARG A 47 5.97 -2.67 17.24
N PHE A 48 5.18 -1.82 16.59
CA PHE A 48 4.72 -0.55 17.14
C PHE A 48 3.27 -0.60 17.62
N SER A 49 2.61 -1.77 17.54
CA SER A 49 1.19 -1.92 17.88
C SER A 49 0.31 -0.89 17.18
N ALA A 50 0.66 -0.56 15.93
CA ALA A 50 -0.07 0.40 15.11
C ALA A 50 -1.26 -0.22 14.38
N ILE A 51 -1.38 -1.55 14.33
CA ILE A 51 -2.52 -2.25 13.73
C ILE A 51 -3.12 -3.15 14.80
N THR A 52 -4.44 -3.10 14.95
CA THR A 52 -5.18 -3.92 15.92
C THR A 52 -6.38 -4.56 15.24
N ILE A 53 -6.56 -5.85 15.46
CA ILE A 53 -7.71 -6.65 15.02
C ILE A 53 -8.61 -6.95 16.22
N GLY A 54 -8.02 -7.15 17.40
CA GLY A 54 -8.73 -7.43 18.64
C GLY A 54 -8.93 -8.91 18.89
N GLU A 55 -9.89 -9.26 19.75
CA GLU A 55 -10.10 -10.64 20.19
C GLU A 55 -10.70 -11.53 19.10
N ASP A 56 -11.62 -10.99 18.29
CA ASP A 56 -12.15 -11.70 17.13
C ASP A 56 -11.23 -11.49 15.92
N ILE A 57 -10.55 -12.56 15.53
CA ILE A 57 -9.63 -12.59 14.39
C ILE A 57 -10.31 -12.25 13.05
N ASN A 58 -11.65 -12.29 12.98
CA ASN A 58 -12.40 -11.92 11.79
C ASN A 58 -12.54 -10.41 11.62
N ASN A 59 -12.26 -9.60 12.64
CA ASN A 59 -12.40 -8.16 12.56
C ASN A 59 -11.52 -7.54 11.46
N ILE A 60 -12.01 -6.46 10.85
CA ILE A 60 -11.20 -5.68 9.91
C ILE A 60 -10.11 -4.94 10.71
N PRO A 61 -8.83 -5.01 10.30
CA PRO A 61 -7.75 -4.35 11.03
C PRO A 61 -7.94 -2.83 11.10
N VAL A 62 -7.79 -2.28 12.30
CA VAL A 62 -7.81 -0.84 12.56
C VAL A 62 -6.37 -0.34 12.68
N LEU A 63 -6.02 0.70 11.92
CA LEU A 63 -4.73 1.36 11.99
C LEU A 63 -4.81 2.51 13.00
N ASN A 64 -3.90 2.54 13.96
CA ASN A 64 -3.54 3.72 14.72
C ASN A 64 -2.40 4.43 13.99
N GLU A 65 -2.71 5.51 13.30
CA GLU A 65 -1.74 6.24 12.48
C GLU A 65 -0.64 6.96 13.29
N ASP A 66 -0.90 7.31 14.55
CA ASP A 66 0.07 8.00 15.41
C ASP A 66 1.23 7.07 15.79
N ASN A 67 0.94 5.78 15.99
CA ASN A 67 1.95 4.77 16.26
C ASN A 67 2.64 4.24 14.98
N CYS A 68 2.05 4.48 13.81
CA CYS A 68 2.56 3.95 12.55
C CYS A 68 3.83 4.69 12.09
N THR A 69 4.93 3.97 11.87
CA THR A 69 6.19 4.54 11.35
C THR A 69 6.36 4.41 9.84
N GLY A 70 5.41 3.77 9.15
CA GLY A 70 5.51 3.54 7.70
C GLY A 70 6.64 2.57 7.28
N CYS A 71 7.07 1.70 8.20
CA CYS A 71 8.19 0.76 7.99
C CYS A 71 7.92 -0.35 6.96
N ALA A 72 6.67 -0.52 6.50
CA ALA A 72 6.25 -1.49 5.50
C ALA A 72 6.41 -2.99 5.87
N ILE A 73 6.69 -3.32 7.13
CA ILE A 73 6.75 -4.74 7.56
C ILE A 73 5.38 -5.40 7.42
N CYS A 74 4.30 -4.76 7.87
CA CYS A 74 2.93 -5.27 7.70
C CYS A 74 2.56 -5.47 6.23
N LEU A 75 3.02 -4.57 5.35
CA LEU A 75 2.87 -4.67 3.90
C LEU A 75 3.53 -5.96 3.38
N SER A 76 4.79 -6.22 3.73
CA SER A 76 5.52 -7.42 3.29
C SER A 76 5.01 -8.75 3.87
N LYS A 77 4.08 -8.70 4.83
CA LYS A 77 3.53 -9.88 5.51
C LYS A 77 2.05 -10.08 5.21
N CYS A 78 1.44 -9.21 4.41
CA CYS A 78 0.02 -9.28 4.13
C CYS A 78 -0.25 -10.32 3.04
N PRO A 79 -0.89 -11.47 3.35
CA PRO A 79 -1.17 -12.50 2.35
C PRO A 79 -2.15 -12.03 1.27
N GLY A 80 -2.98 -11.03 1.56
CA GLY A 80 -3.92 -10.44 0.60
C GLY A 80 -3.32 -9.29 -0.22
N LEU A 81 -2.05 -8.95 -0.03
CA LEU A 81 -1.38 -7.78 -0.62
C LEU A 81 -2.18 -6.47 -0.44
N ALA A 82 -2.99 -6.39 0.62
CA ALA A 82 -4.01 -5.36 0.84
C ALA A 82 -3.45 -4.07 1.45
N ILE A 83 -2.21 -4.08 1.90
CA ILE A 83 -1.58 -2.95 2.58
C ILE A 83 -0.66 -2.22 1.60
N MET A 84 -0.66 -0.90 1.66
CA MET A 84 0.35 -0.04 1.04
C MET A 84 0.85 0.98 2.06
N VAL A 85 1.90 1.74 1.73
CA VAL A 85 2.36 2.86 2.56
C VAL A 85 2.40 4.11 1.70
N VAL A 86 1.90 5.22 2.22
CA VAL A 86 1.89 6.52 1.53
C VAL A 86 2.68 7.53 2.36
N ASP A 87 3.49 8.35 1.69
CA ASP A 87 4.26 9.45 2.29
C ASP A 87 4.11 10.71 1.44
N GLY A 88 3.46 11.73 2.00
CA GLY A 88 3.30 13.05 1.39
C GLY A 88 4.22 14.12 2.00
N SER A 89 5.16 13.74 2.86
CA SER A 89 6.00 14.70 3.62
C SER A 89 7.14 15.33 2.81
N LYS A 90 7.45 14.78 1.62
CA LYS A 90 8.62 15.16 0.83
C LYS A 90 8.36 16.26 -0.20
N SER A 91 7.10 16.44 -0.60
CA SER A 91 6.72 17.32 -1.70
C SER A 91 5.24 17.67 -1.61
N ASP A 92 4.85 18.89 -1.99
CA ASP A 92 3.44 19.28 -2.07
C ASP A 92 2.75 18.75 -3.34
N THR A 93 3.52 18.42 -4.39
CA THR A 93 2.98 17.99 -5.69
C THR A 93 3.00 16.48 -5.88
N THR A 94 3.97 15.79 -5.27
CA THR A 94 4.16 14.34 -5.41
C THR A 94 4.00 13.63 -4.07
N VAL A 95 3.73 12.32 -4.15
CA VAL A 95 3.70 11.42 -3.00
C VAL A 95 4.54 10.19 -3.31
N GLN A 96 5.12 9.60 -2.27
CA GLN A 96 5.74 8.29 -2.38
C GLN A 96 4.75 7.22 -1.95
N VAL A 97 4.63 6.16 -2.75
CA VAL A 97 3.78 5.02 -2.45
C VAL A 97 4.62 3.76 -2.45
N LYS A 98 4.59 2.99 -1.36
CA LYS A 98 5.19 1.66 -1.27
C LYS A 98 4.12 0.63 -1.58
N LEU A 99 4.37 -0.19 -2.59
CA LEU A 99 3.45 -1.19 -3.10
C LEU A 99 4.04 -2.60 -2.90
N PRO A 100 3.24 -3.60 -2.50
CA PRO A 100 3.63 -5.00 -2.62
C PRO A 100 3.71 -5.39 -4.10
N TYR A 101 4.74 -6.10 -4.50
CA TYR A 101 4.95 -6.50 -5.90
C TYR A 101 5.50 -7.91 -6.02
N GLU A 102 4.62 -8.86 -6.35
CA GLU A 102 4.95 -10.30 -6.48
C GLU A 102 4.98 -10.78 -7.94
N PHE A 103 5.34 -9.87 -8.87
CA PHE A 103 5.48 -10.18 -10.29
C PHE A 103 6.94 -10.10 -10.73
N LEU A 104 7.23 -10.72 -11.88
CA LEU A 104 8.50 -10.60 -12.60
C LEU A 104 8.29 -9.95 -13.97
N PRO A 105 9.26 -9.18 -14.48
CA PRO A 105 10.52 -8.79 -13.82
C PRO A 105 10.32 -7.78 -12.69
N LEU A 106 11.28 -7.71 -11.76
CA LEU A 106 11.34 -6.61 -10.80
C LEU A 106 11.88 -5.36 -11.50
N PRO A 107 11.28 -4.18 -11.27
CA PRO A 107 11.82 -2.93 -11.82
C PRO A 107 13.16 -2.58 -11.18
N SER A 108 13.92 -1.71 -11.84
CA SER A 108 15.12 -1.09 -11.26
C SER A 108 14.81 0.28 -10.67
N ALA A 109 15.53 0.69 -9.62
CA ALA A 109 15.47 2.07 -9.14
C ALA A 109 15.87 3.06 -10.25
N GLY A 110 15.11 4.13 -10.42
CA GLY A 110 15.24 5.11 -11.51
C GLY A 110 14.41 4.79 -12.75
N GLU A 111 13.86 3.57 -12.87
CA GLU A 111 13.02 3.17 -14.00
C GLU A 111 11.66 3.90 -13.97
N THR A 112 11.13 4.26 -15.14
CA THR A 112 9.76 4.78 -15.27
C THR A 112 8.86 3.65 -15.75
N VAL A 113 7.78 3.38 -15.01
CA VAL A 113 6.84 2.28 -15.24
C VAL A 113 5.41 2.79 -15.30
N LYS A 114 4.47 1.96 -15.77
CA LYS A 114 3.05 2.34 -15.83
C LYS A 114 2.39 2.12 -14.46
N GLY A 115 1.84 3.16 -13.86
CA GLY A 115 1.01 3.07 -12.66
C GLY A 115 -0.39 2.57 -13.01
N LEU A 116 -0.92 1.66 -12.19
CA LEU A 116 -2.22 1.01 -12.39
C LEU A 116 -3.19 1.34 -11.26
N ASP A 117 -4.48 1.41 -11.60
CA ASP A 117 -5.56 1.46 -10.61
C ASP A 117 -6.00 0.06 -10.13
N ARG A 118 -7.08 0.02 -9.34
CA ARG A 118 -7.66 -1.21 -8.78
C ARG A 118 -8.37 -2.09 -9.81
N GLU A 119 -8.64 -1.58 -11.00
CA GLU A 119 -9.15 -2.34 -12.14
C GLU A 119 -8.01 -2.87 -13.03
N GLY A 120 -6.76 -2.47 -12.76
CA GLY A 120 -5.61 -2.77 -13.60
C GLY A 120 -5.48 -1.85 -14.82
N LYS A 121 -6.22 -0.74 -14.88
CA LYS A 121 -6.09 0.27 -15.95
C LYS A 121 -4.88 1.15 -15.68
N ILE A 122 -4.20 1.54 -16.75
CA ILE A 122 -3.08 2.48 -16.69
C ILE A 122 -3.62 3.88 -16.40
N ILE A 123 -3.06 4.54 -15.41
CA ILE A 123 -3.50 5.89 -15.00
C ILE A 123 -2.40 6.95 -15.10
N ALA A 124 -1.13 6.56 -15.06
CA ALA A 124 0.00 7.49 -15.17
C ALA A 124 1.33 6.76 -15.44
N ASP A 125 2.34 7.53 -15.83
CA ASP A 125 3.74 7.12 -15.76
C ASP A 125 4.29 7.48 -14.36
N VAL A 126 4.94 6.53 -13.69
CA VAL A 126 5.47 6.72 -12.33
C VAL A 126 6.92 6.29 -12.25
N LYS A 127 7.68 6.98 -11.39
CA LYS A 127 9.11 6.71 -11.23
C LYS A 127 9.35 5.75 -10.07
N VAL A 128 10.11 4.68 -10.32
CA VAL A 128 10.55 3.76 -9.26
C VAL A 128 11.69 4.41 -8.50
N LEU A 129 11.51 4.65 -7.20
CA LEU A 129 12.54 5.21 -6.33
C LEU A 129 13.40 4.13 -5.70
N GLN A 130 12.79 3.03 -5.26
CA GLN A 130 13.48 1.98 -4.51
C GLN A 130 12.76 0.64 -4.68
N VAL A 131 13.52 -0.44 -4.73
CA VAL A 131 13.00 -1.82 -4.65
C VAL A 131 13.67 -2.53 -3.48
N GLN A 132 12.86 -3.06 -2.57
CA GLN A 132 13.31 -3.79 -1.39
C GLN A 132 12.85 -5.24 -1.48
N ASN A 133 13.79 -6.17 -1.52
CA ASN A 133 13.50 -7.61 -1.47
C ASN A 133 14.46 -8.37 -0.51
N PRO A 134 14.56 -7.97 0.77
CA PRO A 134 15.33 -8.72 1.74
C PRO A 134 14.64 -10.06 2.06
N LYS A 135 15.42 -11.07 2.49
CA LYS A 135 14.89 -12.40 2.88
C LYS A 135 13.77 -12.34 3.94
N SER A 136 13.74 -11.28 4.75
CA SER A 136 12.74 -11.07 5.79
C SER A 136 11.34 -10.74 5.26
N PHE A 137 11.20 -10.29 4.01
CA PHE A 137 9.93 -9.80 3.43
C PHE A 137 9.04 -10.90 2.85
N ASP A 138 9.21 -12.15 3.29
CA ASP A 138 8.35 -13.29 2.92
C ASP A 138 8.08 -13.48 1.43
N ARG A 139 9.08 -13.17 0.58
CA ARG A 139 8.97 -13.23 -0.89
C ARG A 139 7.99 -12.20 -1.49
N THR A 140 7.62 -11.17 -0.73
CA THR A 140 6.90 -9.98 -1.20
C THR A 140 7.85 -8.79 -1.33
N PRO A 141 8.45 -8.54 -2.52
CA PRO A 141 9.16 -7.31 -2.81
C PRO A 141 8.28 -6.09 -2.54
N VAL A 142 8.91 -5.03 -2.04
CA VAL A 142 8.27 -3.73 -1.83
C VAL A 142 8.89 -2.74 -2.79
N VAL A 143 8.05 -2.19 -3.67
CA VAL A 143 8.46 -1.18 -4.66
C VAL A 143 7.95 0.17 -4.19
N THR A 144 8.88 1.11 -3.98
CA THR A 144 8.56 2.51 -3.68
C THR A 144 8.55 3.28 -5.00
N ILE A 145 7.42 3.91 -5.30
CA ILE A 145 7.23 4.76 -6.46
C ILE A 145 6.98 6.20 -6.04
N GLU A 146 7.32 7.13 -6.93
CA GLU A 146 6.89 8.52 -6.88
C GLU A 146 5.76 8.72 -7.89
N ALA A 147 4.65 9.31 -7.42
CA ALA A 147 3.46 9.57 -8.22
C ALA A 147 2.92 10.97 -7.92
N ASP A 148 2.16 11.52 -8.86
CA ASP A 148 1.43 12.77 -8.64
C ASP A 148 0.42 12.61 -7.49
N ARG A 149 0.33 13.64 -6.64
CA ARG A 149 -0.59 13.64 -5.50
C ARG A 149 -2.06 13.47 -5.92
N SER A 150 -2.42 13.91 -7.12
CA SER A 150 -3.77 13.79 -7.68
C SER A 150 -4.24 12.34 -7.87
N ILE A 151 -3.31 11.39 -8.05
CA ILE A 151 -3.61 9.97 -8.25
C ILE A 151 -3.35 9.12 -7.00
N MET A 152 -2.97 9.71 -5.87
CA MET A 152 -2.64 9.02 -4.62
C MET A 152 -3.71 8.00 -4.19
N TYR A 153 -4.99 8.37 -4.30
CA TYR A 153 -6.10 7.48 -3.94
C TYR A 153 -6.41 6.43 -5.01
N LYS A 154 -5.94 6.61 -6.24
CA LYS A 154 -6.27 5.74 -7.39
C LYS A 154 -5.20 4.68 -7.65
N ILE A 155 -3.93 5.03 -7.49
CA ILE A 155 -2.82 4.14 -7.76
C ILE A 155 -2.78 2.98 -6.77
N ARG A 156 -2.62 1.75 -7.29
CA ARG A 156 -2.60 0.55 -6.46
C ARG A 156 -1.62 -0.54 -6.89
N ASN A 157 -1.12 -0.45 -8.12
CA ASN A 157 -0.10 -1.36 -8.63
C ASN A 157 0.74 -0.67 -9.72
N ILE A 158 1.70 -1.38 -10.28
CA ILE A 158 2.50 -0.96 -11.43
C ILE A 158 2.57 -2.08 -12.48
N ARG A 159 2.91 -1.72 -13.72
CA ARG A 159 3.27 -2.64 -14.78
C ARG A 159 4.64 -2.29 -15.33
N THR A 160 5.58 -3.22 -15.22
CA THR A 160 6.88 -3.17 -15.88
C THR A 160 6.73 -3.58 -17.33
N GLU A 161 7.53 -3.01 -18.23
CA GLU A 161 7.64 -3.54 -19.58
C GLU A 161 8.47 -4.83 -19.55
N ALA A 162 8.11 -5.80 -20.37
CA ALA A 162 8.91 -7.01 -20.53
C ALA A 162 10.25 -6.60 -21.17
N LYS A 163 11.35 -6.92 -20.48
CA LYS A 163 12.71 -6.78 -21.00
C LYS A 163 13.06 -8.00 -21.84
#